data_AF-A0A0R2QXY9-F1
#
_entry.id   AF-A0A0R2QXY9-F1
#
_cell.length_a   1.000
_cell.length_b   1.000
_cell.length_c   1.000
_cell.angle_alpha   90.00
_cell.angle_beta   90.00
_cell.angle_gamma   90.00
#
_symmetry.space_group_name_H-M   'P 1'
#
loop_
_entity.id
_entity.type
_entity.pdbx_description
1 polymer ?
#
loop_
_entity_poly.entity_id
_entity_poly.type
_entity_poly.pdbx_seq_one_letter_code
_entity_poly.pdbx_strand_id
1 'polypeptide(L)' 'MSFQHKNNKGTNYHLNCKDVKLKSTGRVQRIYYFSKDARDTACVKPDGYNVKENARTGLPFLTKK' A
#
# COMPACT_ATOMS: atom_id res chain seq x y z
N MET A 1 1.12 2.07 14.70
CA MET A 1 1.12 3.35 13.93
C MET A 1 0.97 3.02 12.46
N SER A 2 0.11 3.71 11.71
CA SER A 2 -0.01 3.49 10.27
C SER A 2 1.16 4.11 9.51
N PHE A 3 1.56 3.49 8.41
CA PHE A 3 2.63 4.03 7.57
C PHE A 3 2.07 5.05 6.58
N GLN A 4 2.75 6.19 6.43
CA GLN A 4 2.39 7.26 5.51
C GLN A 4 3.59 7.60 4.63
N HIS A 5 3.32 7.94 3.37
CA HIS A 5 4.35 8.26 2.38
C HIS A 5 3.91 9.48 1.57
N LYS A 6 4.76 10.50 1.51
CA LYS A 6 4.56 11.65 0.63
C LYS A 6 5.28 11.39 -0.68
N ASN A 7 4.54 11.42 -1.78
CA ASN A 7 5.13 11.19 -3.10
C ASN A 7 5.93 12.42 -3.57
N ASN A 8 6.69 12.24 -4.66
CA ASN A 8 7.48 13.33 -5.26
C ASN A 8 6.62 14.50 -5.80
N LYS A 9 5.32 14.30 -5.98
CA LYS A 9 4.36 15.35 -6.38
C LYS A 9 3.73 16.07 -5.17
N GLY A 10 4.19 15.78 -3.96
CA GLY A 10 3.71 16.40 -2.72
C GLY A 10 2.38 15.87 -2.18
N THR A 11 1.84 14.81 -2.76
CA THR A 11 0.61 14.14 -2.32
C THR A 11 0.92 13.13 -1.22
N ASN A 12 0.19 13.22 -0.10
CA ASN A 12 0.28 12.24 0.98
C ASN A 12 -0.54 11.00 0.64
N TYR A 13 0.05 9.84 0.93
CA TYR A 13 -0.60 8.55 0.84
C TYR A 13 -0.47 7.78 2.15
N HIS A 14 -1.52 7.07 2.50
CA HIS A 14 -1.63 6.20 3.65
C HIS A 14 -1.55 4.75 3.18
N LEU A 15 -0.70 3.96 3.83
CA LEU A 15 -0.63 2.53 3.58
C LEU A 15 -1.78 1.82 4.28
N ASN A 16 -2.45 0.95 3.53
CA ASN A 16 -3.52 0.10 4.02
C ASN A 16 -3.25 -1.36 3.68
N CYS A 17 -3.86 -2.26 4.44
CA CYS A 17 -3.91 -3.67 4.09
C CYS A 17 -5.34 -4.20 4.13
N LYS A 18 -5.63 -5.14 3.25
CA LYS A 18 -6.90 -5.86 3.25
C LYS A 18 -6.65 -7.31 2.90
N ASP A 19 -7.33 -8.21 3.59
CA ASP A 19 -7.39 -9.61 3.20
C ASP A 19 -8.47 -9.75 2.13
N VAL A 20 -8.03 -10.10 0.91
CA VAL A 20 -8.92 -10.31 -0.22
C VAL A 20 -8.94 -11.78 -0.58
N LYS A 21 -10.15 -12.32 -0.81
CA LYS A 21 -10.34 -13.67 -1.32
C LYS A 21 -10.25 -13.63 -2.84
N LEU A 22 -9.22 -14.26 -3.40
CA LEU A 22 -9.05 -14.35 -4.85
C LEU A 22 -10.16 -15.23 -5.44
N LYS A 23 -10.94 -14.68 -6.38
CA LYS A 23 -12.07 -15.40 -6.99
C LYS A 23 -11.63 -16.66 -7.75
N SER A 24 -10.43 -16.65 -8.33
CA SER A 24 -9.93 -17.75 -9.15
C SER A 24 -9.54 -19.00 -8.35
N THR A 25 -8.84 -18.83 -7.23
CA THR A 25 -8.28 -19.95 -6.43
C THR A 25 -8.95 -20.11 -5.07
N GLY A 26 -9.84 -19.18 -4.67
CA GLY A 26 -10.46 -19.15 -3.34
C GLY A 26 -9.51 -18.76 -2.21
N ARG A 27 -8.21 -18.55 -2.49
CA ARG A 27 -7.19 -18.23 -1.50
C ARG A 27 -7.38 -16.83 -0.94
N VAL A 28 -7.24 -16.69 0.38
CA VAL A 28 -7.15 -15.39 1.05
C VAL A 28 -5.72 -14.89 0.91
N GLN A 29 -5.56 -13.72 0.31
CA GLN A 29 -4.28 -13.04 0.17
C GLN A 29 -4.39 -11.66 0.81
N ARG A 30 -3.43 -11.35 1.69
CA ARG A 30 -3.27 -10.00 2.22
C ARG A 30 -2.64 -9.12 1.16
N ILE A 31 -3.37 -8.11 0.71
CA ILE A 31 -2.87 -7.09 -0.19
C ILE A 31 -2.53 -5.83 0.58
N TYR A 32 -1.55 -5.10 0.06
CA TYR A 32 -1.13 -3.79 0.56
C TYR A 32 -1.34 -2.76 -0.54
N TYR A 33 -1.93 -1.63 -0.20
CA TYR A 33 -2.21 -0.56 -1.16
C TYR A 33 -2.16 0.81 -0.50
N PHE A 34 -1.81 1.81 -1.30
CA PHE A 34 -1.76 3.21 -0.85
C PHE A 34 -3.04 3.94 -1.25
N SER A 35 -3.62 4.73 -0.35
CA SER A 35 -4.76 5.63 -0.59
C SER A 35 -4.43 7.06 -0.18
N LYS A 36 -5.10 8.05 -0.77
CA LYS A 36 -4.89 9.47 -0.40
C LYS A 36 -5.62 9.83 0.89
N ASP A 37 -6.69 9.11 1.19
CA ASP A 37 -7.48 9.21 2.40
C ASP A 37 -7.00 8.23 3.47
N ALA A 38 -7.14 8.62 4.73
CA ALA A 38 -6.97 7.74 5.86
C ALA A 38 -8.18 6.80 5.97
N ARG A 39 -7.93 5.50 6.11
CA ARG A 39 -8.96 4.46 6.23
C ARG A 39 -8.75 3.65 7.49
N ASP A 40 -9.80 2.97 7.94
CA ASP A 40 -9.71 2.02 9.05
C ASP A 40 -8.81 0.82 8.73
N THR A 41 -8.56 0.56 7.45
CA THR A 41 -7.64 -0.47 6.98
C THR A 41 -6.16 -0.04 6.99
N ALA A 42 -5.87 1.14 7.56
CA ALA A 42 -4.51 1.67 7.66
C ALA A 42 -3.62 0.71 8.45
N CYS A 43 -2.40 0.48 7.94
CA CYS A 43 -1.52 -0.52 8.53
C CYS A 43 -0.05 -0.10 8.52
N VAL A 44 0.73 -0.85 9.29
CA VAL A 44 2.19 -0.74 9.31
C VAL A 44 2.80 -1.31 8.03
N LYS A 45 3.91 -0.71 7.59
CA LYS A 45 4.71 -1.29 6.51
C LYS A 45 5.35 -2.59 7.01
N PRO A 46 5.12 -3.73 6.34
CA PRO A 46 5.79 -4.97 6.71
C PRO A 46 7.31 -4.89 6.50
N ASP A 47 8.04 -5.64 7.32
CA ASP A 47 9.48 -5.81 7.15
C ASP A 47 9.82 -6.52 5.84
N GLY A 48 10.95 -6.16 5.23
CA GLY A 48 11.35 -6.69 3.93
C GLY A 48 10.61 -6.09 2.73
N TYR A 49 9.88 -4.99 2.92
CA TYR A 49 9.28 -4.22 1.82
C TYR A 49 9.83 -2.80 1.74
N ASN A 50 10.11 -2.35 0.52
CA ASN A 50 10.47 -0.98 0.17
C ASN A 50 9.30 -0.28 -0.51
N VAL A 51 9.16 1.02 -0.26
CA VAL A 51 8.20 1.87 -0.98
C VAL A 51 8.88 2.36 -2.25
N LYS A 52 8.26 2.11 -3.39
CA LYS A 52 8.63 2.74 -4.67
C LYS A 52 7.46 3.55 -5.19
N GLU A 53 7.77 4.56 -6.01
CA GLU A 53 6.77 5.39 -6.66
C GLU A 53 6.76 5.09 -8.16
N ASN A 54 5.57 5.03 -8.74
CA ASN A 54 5.45 4.94 -10.18
C ASN A 54 5.78 6.31 -10.78
N ALA A 55 6.83 6.41 -11.60
CA ALA A 55 7.25 7.68 -12.19
C ALA A 55 6.17 8.37 -13.04
N ARG A 56 5.27 7.61 -13.69
CA ARG A 56 4.21 8.15 -14.53
C ARG A 56 3.06 8.72 -13.70
N THR A 57 2.54 7.94 -12.75
CA THR A 57 1.34 8.34 -11.98
C THR A 57 1.69 9.06 -10.68
N GLY A 58 2.87 8.81 -10.11
CA GLY A 58 3.25 9.21 -8.76
C GLY A 58 2.59 8.35 -7.67
N LEU A 59 2.02 7.19 -8.03
CA LEU A 59 1.38 6.30 -7.07
C LEU A 59 2.45 5.48 -6.32
N PRO A 60 2.49 5.53 -4.98
CA PRO A 60 3.37 4.68 -4.19
C PRO A 60 2.88 3.24 -4.19
N PHE A 61 3.81 2.29 -4.18
CA PHE A 61 3.55 0.86 -4.07
C PHE A 61 4.64 0.17 -3.28
N LEU A 62 4.30 -0.93 -2.62
CA LEU A 62 5.27 -1.76 -1.92
C LEU A 62 5.94 -2.73 -2.90
N THR A 63 7.25 -2.81 -2.80
CA THR A 63 8.09 -3.78 -3.50
C THR A 63 8.81 -4.62 -2.46
N LYS A 64 8.98 -5.91 -2.72
CA LYS A 64 9.87 -6.73 -1.88
C LYS A 64 11.30 -6.20 -2.02
N LYS A 65 12.01 -6.20 -0.90
CA LYS A 65 13.43 -5.83 -0.84
C LYS A 65 14.26 -6.74 -1.74
#